data_AF-A0A137PC51-F1
#
_entry.id   AF-A0A137PC51-F1
#
_cell.length_a   1.000
_cell.length_b   1.000
_cell.length_c   1.000
_cell.angle_alpha   90.00
_cell.angle_beta   90.00
_cell.angle_gamma   90.00
#
_symmetry.space_group_name_H-M   'P 1'
#
loop_
_entity.id
_entity.type
_entity.pdbx_description
1 polymer ?
#
loop_
_entity_poly.entity_id
_entity_poly.type
_entity_poly.pdbx_seq_one_letter_code
_entity_poly.pdbx_strand_id
1 'polypeptide(L)'
;MLKKYPHIKAYIHVNDIPYLKESNPNISNDQIYPSTDDLELTLGTRTHLKFIHTPGHSSGSQCVLVNSKRLISGDTLFIGNCGRLDLPGADPRQMYNTLQKLRDLPDFVVVLPGHNYGGDWTTINQEKEIGVLKEQTYEEWIKKKHAALAASEHHSSATTSFDSGVHHV
;
A
#
# COMPACT_ATOMS: atom_id res chain seq x y z
N MET A 1 -11.39 7.46 -14.92
CA MET A 1 -10.15 7.80 -15.66
C MET A 1 -10.00 6.97 -16.93
N LEU A 2 -9.93 5.64 -16.89
CA LEU A 2 -9.76 4.79 -18.09
C LEU A 2 -10.86 4.94 -19.16
N LYS A 3 -12.12 5.17 -18.76
CA LYS A 3 -13.22 5.49 -19.70
C LYS A 3 -12.98 6.80 -20.47
N LYS A 4 -12.30 7.78 -19.85
CA LYS A 4 -12.03 9.09 -20.45
C LYS A 4 -10.80 9.06 -21.37
N TYR A 5 -9.87 8.14 -21.14
CA TYR A 5 -8.62 8.02 -21.87
C TYR A 5 -8.41 6.59 -22.38
N PRO A 6 -9.07 6.19 -23.48
CA PRO A 6 -9.07 4.81 -23.96
C PRO A 6 -7.68 4.30 -24.40
N HIS A 7 -6.76 5.21 -24.71
CA HIS A 7 -5.39 4.90 -25.11
C HIS A 7 -4.43 4.64 -23.94
N ILE A 8 -4.82 5.00 -22.71
CA ILE A 8 -4.00 4.75 -21.52
C ILE A 8 -4.17 3.29 -21.08
N LYS A 9 -3.04 2.61 -20.90
CA LYS A 9 -2.97 1.27 -20.31
C LYS A 9 -2.83 1.38 -18.79
N ALA A 10 -3.60 0.59 -18.06
CA ALA A 10 -3.44 0.37 -16.63
C ALA A 10 -2.61 -0.89 -16.41
N TYR A 11 -1.46 -0.75 -15.78
CA TYR A 11 -0.61 -1.86 -15.38
C TYR A 11 -1.09 -2.38 -14.03
N ILE A 12 -1.63 -3.60 -14.02
CA ILE A 12 -2.32 -4.17 -12.85
C ILE A 12 -1.80 -5.58 -12.65
N HIS A 13 -1.43 -5.92 -11.42
CA HIS A 13 -0.92 -7.24 -11.13
C HIS A 13 -2.00 -8.29 -11.42
N VAL A 14 -1.59 -9.41 -12.01
CA VAL A 14 -2.51 -10.46 -12.48
C VAL A 14 -3.53 -10.91 -11.43
N ASN A 15 -3.14 -10.92 -10.15
CA ASN A 15 -3.99 -11.35 -9.04
C ASN A 15 -5.16 -10.40 -8.72
N ASP A 16 -5.05 -9.11 -9.07
CA ASP A 16 -6.13 -8.13 -8.83
C ASP A 16 -7.03 -7.93 -10.06
N ILE A 17 -6.64 -8.44 -11.23
CA ILE A 17 -7.42 -8.29 -12.47
C ILE A 17 -8.85 -8.85 -12.33
N PRO A 18 -9.07 -10.06 -11.75
CA PRO A 18 -10.42 -10.58 -11.58
C PRO A 18 -11.31 -9.65 -10.73
N TYR A 19 -10.80 -9.17 -9.60
CA TYR A 19 -11.53 -8.28 -8.69
C TYR A 19 -11.82 -6.92 -9.34
N LEU A 20 -10.84 -6.37 -10.06
CA LEU A 20 -11.02 -5.14 -10.84
C LEU A 20 -12.17 -5.29 -11.86
N LYS A 21 -12.20 -6.42 -12.59
CA LYS A 21 -13.21 -6.71 -13.61
C LYS A 21 -14.60 -6.90 -13.02
N GLU A 22 -14.70 -7.58 -11.89
CA GLU A 22 -15.97 -7.74 -11.16
C GLU A 22 -16.53 -6.38 -10.77
N SER A 23 -15.68 -5.50 -10.20
CA SER A 23 -16.08 -4.16 -9.76
C SER A 23 -16.29 -3.18 -10.92
N ASN A 24 -15.71 -3.46 -12.09
CA ASN A 24 -15.71 -2.58 -13.26
C ASN A 24 -15.91 -3.37 -14.56
N PRO A 25 -17.09 -3.98 -14.78
CA PRO A 25 -17.32 -4.93 -15.88
C PRO A 25 -17.12 -4.32 -17.27
N ASN A 26 -17.21 -2.98 -17.37
CA ASN A 26 -17.09 -2.24 -18.62
C ASN A 26 -15.67 -1.80 -18.97
N ILE A 27 -14.64 -2.13 -18.18
CA ILE A 27 -13.25 -1.85 -18.56
C ILE A 27 -12.86 -2.78 -19.72
N SER A 28 -12.34 -2.24 -20.82
CA SER A 28 -11.84 -3.06 -21.93
C SER A 28 -10.61 -3.87 -21.52
N ASN A 29 -10.50 -5.12 -22.00
CA ASN A 29 -9.30 -5.94 -21.81
C ASN A 29 -8.06 -5.26 -22.40
N ASP A 30 -8.22 -4.55 -23.51
CA ASP A 30 -7.10 -3.86 -24.14
C ASP A 30 -6.53 -2.77 -23.25
N GLN A 31 -7.29 -2.23 -22.29
CA GLN A 31 -6.81 -1.19 -21.40
C GLN A 31 -6.07 -1.74 -20.18
N ILE A 32 -6.10 -3.04 -19.93
CA ILE A 32 -5.41 -3.66 -18.80
C ILE A 32 -4.16 -4.35 -19.33
N TYR A 33 -3.01 -3.96 -18.79
CA TYR A 33 -1.77 -4.67 -19.01
C TYR A 33 -1.45 -5.48 -17.75
N PRO A 34 -1.41 -6.82 -17.82
CA PRO A 34 -1.06 -7.65 -16.68
C PRO A 34 0.41 -7.44 -16.29
N SER A 35 0.67 -7.05 -15.05
CA SER A 35 2.03 -7.00 -14.49
C SER A 35 2.35 -8.23 -13.66
N THR A 36 3.65 -8.52 -13.59
CA THR A 36 4.29 -9.59 -12.80
C THR A 36 5.57 -9.03 -12.15
N ASP A 37 6.20 -9.78 -11.24
CA ASP A 37 7.39 -9.34 -10.46
C ASP A 37 8.63 -9.00 -11.34
N ASP A 38 8.63 -9.47 -12.60
CA ASP A 38 9.71 -9.24 -13.57
C ASP A 38 9.39 -8.14 -14.59
N LEU A 39 8.23 -7.49 -14.48
CA LEU A 39 7.87 -6.45 -15.42
C LEU A 39 8.74 -5.20 -15.19
N GLU A 40 9.47 -4.82 -16.23
CA GLU A 40 10.14 -3.53 -16.32
C GLU A 40 9.58 -2.71 -17.47
N LEU A 41 9.47 -1.40 -17.26
CA LEU A 41 8.95 -0.45 -18.24
C LEU A 41 9.82 0.80 -18.24
N THR A 42 10.19 1.29 -19.42
CA THR A 42 10.83 2.60 -19.55
C THR A 42 9.83 3.62 -20.11
N LEU A 43 9.62 4.71 -19.37
CA LEU A 43 8.86 5.87 -19.83
C LEU A 43 9.84 6.90 -20.42
N GLY A 44 9.75 7.12 -21.73
CA GLY A 44 10.69 7.96 -22.46
C GLY A 44 12.10 7.37 -22.44
N THR A 45 13.10 8.17 -22.07
CA THR A 45 14.52 7.76 -22.07
C THR A 45 15.18 7.77 -20.69
N ARG A 46 14.46 8.21 -19.64
CA ARG A 46 15.06 8.52 -18.32
C ARG A 46 14.35 7.92 -17.11
N THR A 47 13.18 7.33 -17.32
CA THR A 47 12.35 6.84 -16.23
C THR A 47 12.15 5.34 -16.41
N HIS A 48 12.94 4.57 -15.66
CA HIS A 48 12.84 3.12 -15.58
C HIS A 48 11.97 2.74 -14.39
N LEU A 49 10.98 1.89 -14.64
CA LEU A 49 10.03 1.39 -13.66
C LEU A 49 10.25 -0.11 -13.54
N LYS A 50 10.47 -0.59 -12.32
CA LYS A 50 10.41 -2.00 -11.98
C LYS A 50 9.17 -2.25 -11.12
N PHE A 51 8.29 -3.13 -11.58
CA PHE A 51 7.13 -3.55 -10.79
C PHE A 51 7.57 -4.62 -9.80
N ILE A 52 7.08 -4.52 -8.57
CA ILE A 52 7.40 -5.45 -7.49
C ILE A 52 6.07 -5.91 -6.91
N HIS A 53 5.75 -7.19 -7.02
CA HIS A 53 4.59 -7.80 -6.39
C HIS A 53 4.73 -7.74 -4.87
N THR A 54 3.78 -7.12 -4.19
CA THR A 54 3.83 -6.87 -2.75
C THR A 54 2.50 -7.23 -2.11
N PRO A 55 2.09 -8.53 -2.16
CA PRO A 55 0.80 -8.95 -1.65
C PRO A 55 0.72 -8.73 -0.15
N GLY A 56 -0.50 -8.50 0.33
CA GLY A 56 -0.77 -8.34 1.75
C GLY A 56 -1.98 -7.47 2.03
N HIS A 57 -2.01 -6.26 1.46
CA HIS A 57 -3.22 -5.41 1.52
C HIS A 57 -4.30 -5.91 0.56
N SER A 58 -3.87 -6.37 -0.62
CA SER A 58 -4.65 -7.16 -1.57
C SER A 58 -3.75 -8.25 -2.16
N SER A 59 -4.33 -9.20 -2.89
CA SER A 59 -3.59 -10.32 -3.49
C SER A 59 -2.69 -9.88 -4.65
N GLY A 60 -3.04 -8.77 -5.33
CA GLY A 60 -2.28 -8.15 -6.42
C GLY A 60 -1.67 -6.80 -6.07
N SER A 61 -1.61 -6.42 -4.79
CA SER A 61 -0.84 -5.25 -4.36
C SER A 61 0.57 -5.30 -4.96
N GLN A 62 1.03 -4.17 -5.50
CA GLN A 62 2.34 -4.04 -6.13
C GLN A 62 2.93 -2.67 -5.86
N CYS A 63 4.24 -2.62 -5.68
CA CYS A 63 5.02 -1.39 -5.65
C CYS A 63 5.66 -1.13 -7.00
N VAL A 64 6.04 0.12 -7.27
CA VAL A 64 6.81 0.49 -8.46
C VAL A 64 8.09 1.19 -8.03
N LEU A 65 9.23 0.56 -8.29
CA LEU A 65 10.55 1.12 -8.05
C LEU A 65 11.01 1.92 -9.28
N VAL A 66 11.14 3.22 -9.09
CA VAL A 66 11.51 4.20 -10.11
C VAL A 66 13.00 4.50 -10.02
N ASN A 67 13.72 4.28 -11.13
CA ASN A 67 15.15 4.56 -11.28
C ASN A 67 16.01 4.00 -10.14
N SER A 68 15.59 2.89 -9.53
CA SER A 68 16.22 2.25 -8.36
C SER A 68 16.43 3.20 -7.16
N LYS A 69 15.60 4.26 -7.05
CA LYS A 69 15.77 5.35 -6.07
C LYS A 69 14.50 5.74 -5.34
N ARG A 70 13.32 5.52 -5.93
CA ARG A 70 12.04 5.92 -5.36
C ARG A 70 11.05 4.78 -5.48
N LEU A 71 10.44 4.37 -4.38
CA LEU A 71 9.43 3.33 -4.32
C LEU A 71 8.05 3.97 -4.20
N ILE A 72 7.21 3.85 -5.23
CA ILE A 72 5.78 4.11 -5.09
C ILE A 72 5.19 2.87 -4.43
N SER A 73 4.82 2.98 -3.15
CA SER A 73 4.47 1.80 -2.33
C SER A 73 2.98 1.49 -2.28
N GLY A 74 2.14 2.42 -2.75
CA GLY A 74 0.68 2.29 -2.62
C GLY A 74 0.30 2.03 -1.15
N ASP A 75 -0.54 1.03 -0.93
CA ASP A 75 -0.99 0.62 0.40
C ASP A 75 -0.13 -0.49 1.02
N THR A 76 1.05 -0.74 0.46
CA THR A 76 1.98 -1.73 1.01
C THR A 76 2.74 -1.19 2.22
N LEU A 77 3.34 -0.01 2.07
CA LEU A 77 4.20 0.61 3.08
C LEU A 77 3.86 2.09 3.18
N PHE A 78 3.55 2.52 4.40
CA PHE A 78 3.30 3.89 4.80
C PHE A 78 4.41 4.35 5.75
N ILE A 79 4.34 5.62 6.16
CA ILE A 79 5.20 6.13 7.23
C ILE A 79 4.77 5.48 8.55
N GLY A 80 5.65 4.65 9.12
CA GLY A 80 5.42 3.94 10.39
C GLY A 80 4.34 2.86 10.36
N ASN A 81 3.76 2.53 9.20
CA ASN A 81 2.64 1.58 9.12
C ASN A 81 2.58 0.88 7.75
N CYS A 82 1.60 -0.02 7.60
CA CYS A 82 1.24 -0.66 6.33
C CYS A 82 -0.28 -0.63 6.14
N GLY A 83 -0.74 -1.00 4.94
CA GLY A 83 -2.16 -1.12 4.61
C GLY A 83 -2.95 -2.00 5.56
N ARG A 84 -4.27 -1.93 5.40
CA ARG A 84 -5.21 -2.75 6.16
C ARG A 84 -5.11 -4.21 5.74
N LEU A 85 -5.40 -5.11 6.70
CA LEU A 85 -5.21 -6.56 6.55
C LEU A 85 -6.49 -7.36 6.83
N ASP A 86 -7.62 -6.67 6.97
CA ASP A 86 -8.94 -7.18 7.38
C ASP A 86 -9.95 -7.23 6.22
N LEU A 87 -9.56 -6.80 5.02
CA LEU A 87 -10.41 -6.78 3.83
C LEU A 87 -10.29 -8.08 3.01
N PRO A 88 -11.30 -8.42 2.19
CA PRO A 88 -11.21 -9.54 1.25
C PRO A 88 -9.96 -9.44 0.36
N GLY A 89 -9.21 -10.54 0.27
CA GLY A 89 -7.95 -10.61 -0.49
C GLY A 89 -6.71 -10.13 0.27
N ALA A 90 -6.86 -9.59 1.48
CA ALA A 90 -5.74 -9.26 2.34
C ALA A 90 -5.19 -10.51 3.07
N ASP A 91 -3.90 -10.49 3.38
CA ASP A 91 -3.21 -11.58 4.07
C ASP A 91 -2.05 -11.02 4.93
N PRO A 92 -2.14 -11.08 6.27
CA PRO A 92 -1.09 -10.59 7.16
C PRO A 92 0.27 -11.26 6.99
N ARG A 93 0.29 -12.56 6.68
CA ARG A 93 1.54 -13.31 6.49
C ARG A 93 2.22 -12.90 5.19
N GLN A 94 1.45 -12.70 4.13
CA GLN A 94 1.97 -12.16 2.88
C GLN A 94 2.46 -10.71 3.06
N MET A 95 1.72 -9.86 3.77
CA MET A 95 2.18 -8.50 4.09
C MET A 95 3.52 -8.53 4.83
N TYR A 96 3.65 -9.37 5.85
CA TYR A 96 4.92 -9.48 6.58
C TYR A 96 6.08 -9.89 5.66
N ASN A 97 5.89 -10.93 4.83
CA ASN A 97 6.91 -11.37 3.88
C ASN A 97 7.26 -10.26 2.86
N THR A 98 6.27 -9.54 2.38
CA THR A 98 6.41 -8.35 1.53
C THR A 98 7.26 -7.27 2.21
N LEU A 99 7.01 -6.98 3.49
CA LEU A 99 7.79 -6.01 4.25
C LEU A 99 9.24 -6.47 4.43
N GLN A 100 9.49 -7.76 4.65
CA GLN A 100 10.86 -8.30 4.67
C GLN A 100 11.54 -8.14 3.30
N LYS A 101 10.83 -8.41 2.19
CA LYS A 101 11.35 -8.17 0.83
C LYS A 101 11.70 -6.69 0.60
N LEU A 102 10.84 -5.75 1.05
CA LEU A 102 11.11 -4.32 0.90
C LEU A 102 12.24 -3.83 1.80
N ARG A 103 12.45 -4.46 2.96
CA ARG A 103 13.57 -4.18 3.86
C ARG A 103 14.93 -4.41 3.19
N ASP A 104 15.03 -5.31 2.22
CA ASP A 104 16.27 -5.59 1.48
C ASP A 104 16.63 -4.51 0.44
N LEU A 105 15.74 -3.53 0.20
CA LEU A 105 16.07 -2.39 -0.65
C LEU A 105 17.15 -1.50 -0.01
N PRO A 106 17.93 -0.76 -0.83
CA PRO A 106 18.91 0.19 -0.32
C PRO A 106 18.29 1.25 0.60
N ASP A 107 18.98 1.58 1.68
CA ASP A 107 18.52 2.50 2.73
C ASP A 107 18.12 3.89 2.23
N PHE A 108 18.78 4.37 1.16
CA PHE A 108 18.50 5.68 0.56
C PHE A 108 17.22 5.73 -0.27
N VAL A 109 16.57 4.59 -0.54
CA VAL A 109 15.37 4.55 -1.37
C VAL A 109 14.25 5.32 -0.67
N VAL A 110 13.75 6.35 -1.36
CA VAL A 110 12.62 7.16 -0.89
C VAL A 110 11.33 6.38 -1.11
N VAL A 111 10.50 6.27 -0.09
CA VAL A 111 9.18 5.64 -0.15
C VAL A 111 8.11 6.71 -0.30
N LEU A 112 7.23 6.53 -1.29
CA LEU A 112 6.09 7.40 -1.62
C LEU A 112 4.79 6.60 -1.42
N PRO A 113 4.15 6.75 -0.24
CA PRO A 113 2.89 6.09 0.12
C PRO A 113 1.72 6.42 -0.82
N GLY A 114 0.74 5.51 -0.89
CA GLY A 114 -0.57 5.77 -1.53
C GLY A 114 -1.49 6.67 -0.71
N HIS A 115 -1.30 6.71 0.62
CA HIS A 115 -2.06 7.52 1.56
C HIS A 115 -1.14 8.22 2.56
N ASN A 116 -1.53 9.44 2.98
CA ASN A 116 -0.77 10.23 3.95
C ASN A 116 -1.38 10.10 5.35
N TYR A 117 -0.64 9.45 6.25
CA TYR A 117 -0.98 9.33 7.68
C TYR A 117 0.07 9.95 8.61
N GLY A 118 1.18 10.44 8.06
CA GLY A 118 2.34 10.91 8.85
C GLY A 118 3.32 11.74 8.05
N GLY A 119 2.93 12.24 6.87
CA GLY A 119 3.80 12.95 5.92
C GLY A 119 3.72 12.38 4.49
N ASP A 120 4.39 13.07 3.57
CA ASP A 120 4.32 12.77 2.13
C ASP A 120 5.30 11.67 1.69
N TRP A 121 6.38 11.44 2.45
CA TRP A 121 7.42 10.46 2.13
C TRP A 121 8.22 10.02 3.36
N THR A 122 8.88 8.87 3.25
CA THR A 122 9.85 8.32 4.20
C THR A 122 11.00 7.67 3.40
N THR A 123 11.91 6.97 4.06
CA THR A 123 12.97 6.18 3.41
C THR A 123 12.97 4.76 3.96
N ILE A 124 13.56 3.83 3.21
CA ILE A 124 13.77 2.47 3.70
C ILE A 124 14.54 2.48 5.03
N ASN A 125 15.53 3.36 5.19
CA ASN A 125 16.24 3.50 6.47
C ASN A 125 15.31 3.91 7.62
N GLN A 126 14.56 5.00 7.46
CA GLN A 126 13.66 5.50 8.50
C GLN A 126 12.64 4.43 8.92
N GLU A 127 12.08 3.68 7.97
CA GLU A 127 11.14 2.60 8.29
C GLU A 127 11.81 1.39 8.97
N LYS A 128 13.11 1.16 8.77
CA LYS A 128 13.90 0.16 9.53
C LYS A 128 14.14 0.60 10.97
N GLU A 129 14.37 1.89 11.20
CA GLU A 129 14.68 2.44 12.53
C GLU A 129 13.43 2.57 13.40
N ILE A 130 12.39 3.20 12.86
CA ILE A 130 11.21 3.65 13.63
C ILE A 130 9.88 3.07 13.12
N GLY A 131 9.88 2.41 11.96
CA GLY A 131 8.66 1.96 11.29
C GLY A 131 8.42 0.45 11.29
N VAL A 132 7.64 0.00 10.30
CA VAL A 132 7.23 -1.41 10.18
C VAL A 132 8.28 -2.31 9.54
N LEU A 133 9.37 -1.75 9.01
CA LEU A 133 10.51 -2.53 8.51
C LEU A 133 11.53 -2.85 9.61
N LYS A 134 11.29 -2.42 10.85
CA LYS A 134 12.11 -2.80 12.01
C LYS A 134 12.21 -4.31 12.15
N GLU A 135 13.37 -4.77 12.58
CA GLU A 135 13.65 -6.21 12.74
C GLU A 135 12.83 -6.78 13.88
N GLN A 136 12.07 -7.82 13.58
CA GLN A 136 11.14 -8.46 14.50
C GLN A 136 10.61 -9.73 13.85
N THR A 137 10.12 -10.67 14.65
CA THR A 137 9.44 -11.86 14.13
C THR A 137 8.05 -11.54 13.61
N TYR A 138 7.45 -12.47 12.87
CA TYR A 138 6.05 -12.35 12.43
C TYR A 138 5.11 -12.20 13.63
N GLU A 139 5.34 -12.97 14.70
CA GLU A 139 4.54 -12.99 15.92
C GLU A 139 4.59 -11.64 16.65
N GLU A 140 5.77 -11.03 16.73
CA GLU A 140 5.95 -9.69 17.30
C GLU A 140 5.27 -8.62 16.45
N TRP A 141 5.44 -8.70 15.14
CA TRP A 141 4.87 -7.76 14.19
C TRP A 141 3.33 -7.76 14.23
N ILE A 142 2.71 -8.95 14.14
CA ILE A 142 1.25 -9.06 14.11
C ILE A 142 0.63 -8.65 15.45
N LYS A 143 1.30 -8.97 16.57
CA LYS A 143 0.86 -8.52 17.91
C LYS A 143 0.83 -6.99 18.00
N LYS A 144 1.87 -6.30 17.51
CA LYS A 144 1.90 -4.83 17.48
C LYS A 144 0.81 -4.26 16.57
N LYS A 145 0.59 -4.87 15.40
CA LYS A 145 -0.44 -4.43 14.45
C LYS A 145 -1.85 -4.53 15.05
N HIS A 146 -2.17 -5.62 15.73
CA HIS A 146 -3.46 -5.78 16.42
C HIS A 146 -3.62 -4.80 17.59
N ALA A 147 -2.56 -4.57 18.39
CA ALA A 147 -2.62 -3.61 19.49
C ALA A 147 -2.86 -2.17 18.99
N ALA A 148 -2.25 -1.78 17.87
CA ALA A 148 -2.46 -0.49 17.24
C ALA A 148 -3.91 -0.31 16.72
N LEU A 149 -4.50 -1.35 16.14
CA LEU A 149 -5.91 -1.34 15.70
C LEU A 149 -6.85 -1.14 16.88
N ALA A 150 -6.70 -1.92 17.96
CA ALA A 150 -7.52 -1.79 19.16
C ALA A 150 -7.42 -0.39 19.80
N ALA A 151 -6.24 0.22 19.81
CA ALA A 151 -6.05 1.58 20.33
C ALA A 151 -6.77 2.65 19.46
N SER A 152 -6.83 2.44 18.14
CA SER A 152 -7.52 3.37 17.22
C SER A 152 -9.04 3.31 17.32
N GLU A 153 -9.61 2.13 17.58
CA GLU A 153 -11.06 1.95 17.77
C GLU A 153 -11.55 2.64 19.05
N HIS A 154 -10.80 2.51 20.16
CA HIS A 154 -11.12 3.17 21.42
C HIS A 154 -11.08 4.70 21.34
N HIS A 155 -10.24 5.28 20.49
CA HIS A 155 -10.18 6.73 20.31
C HIS A 155 -11.38 7.27 19.53
N SER A 156 -11.94 6.50 18.57
CA SER A 156 -13.13 6.92 17.81
C SER A 156 -14.42 6.88 18.62
N SER A 157 -14.51 6.00 19.63
CA SER A 157 -15.68 5.89 20.53
C SER A 157 -15.78 7.02 21.56
N ALA A 158 -14.71 7.81 21.76
CA ALA A 158 -14.68 8.89 22.75
C ALA A 158 -15.14 10.25 22.21
N THR A 159 -15.34 10.39 20.90
CA THR A 159 -15.70 11.67 20.25
C THR A 159 -17.20 11.84 19.94
N THR A 160 -18.06 10.88 20.30
CA THR A 160 -19.52 10.94 20.04
C THR A 160 -20.37 11.41 21.22
N SER A 161 -19.78 11.94 22.29
CA SER A 161 -20.52 12.50 23.42
C SER A 161 -20.08 13.92 23.77
N PHE A 162 -20.54 14.92 23.01
CA PHE A 162 -20.60 16.31 23.48
C PHE A 162 -21.94 16.97 23.06
N ASP A 163 -22.83 16.99 24.04
CA ASP A 163 -23.71 18.09 24.47
C ASP A 163 -24.72 18.73 23.50
N SER A 164 -25.96 18.24 23.54
CA SER A 164 -27.16 18.99 23.15
C SER A 164 -27.79 19.67 24.39
N GLY A 165 -27.09 20.65 24.95
CA GLY A 165 -27.60 21.53 26.01
C GLY A 165 -28.42 22.68 25.44
N VAL A 166 -29.74 22.48 25.31
CA VAL A 166 -30.71 23.54 24.98
C VAL A 166 -30.83 24.50 26.17
N HIS A 167 -30.35 25.73 26.02
CA HIS A 167 -30.67 26.81 26.96
C HIS A 167 -31.95 27.54 26.51
N HIS A 168 -33.04 27.31 27.24
CA HIS A 168 -34.14 28.26 27.38
C HIS A 168 -33.68 29.42 28.26
N VAL A 169 -33.74 30.66 27.75
CA VAL A 169 -34.58 31.79 28.25
C VAL A 169 -34.78 32.76 27.08
#